data_AF-A0A2E0FGF5-F1
#
_entry.id   AF-A0A2E0FGF5-F1
#
_cell.length_a   1.000
_cell.length_b   1.000
_cell.length_c   1.000
_cell.angle_alpha   90.00
_cell.angle_beta   90.00
_cell.angle_gamma   90.00
#
_symmetry.space_group_name_H-M   'P 1'
#
loop_
_entity.id
_entity.type
_entity.pdbx_description
1 polymer ?
#
loop_
_entity_poly.entity_id
_entity_poly.type
_entity_poly.pdbx_seq_one_letter_code
_entity_poly.pdbx_strand_id
1 'polypeptide(L)'
;MLLTPTKKYIFEYSAACHYYDLLKNFHEYFIDDLLMSGVGICGESMSDIFFDENDKYDSIFHNIIKKGVDYGYPSAKSQLWKENILESECVFYDFGRGDGVKYIYMLQNTMNWTHSFDFNCSVFSLIEPDIDIIDNYWRS
;
A
#
# COMPACT_ATOMS: atom_id res chain seq x y z
N MET A 1 -7.76 -6.26 -22.68
CA MET A 1 -6.52 -5.89 -21.97
C MET A 1 -6.05 -7.13 -21.24
N LEU A 2 -4.85 -7.65 -21.54
CA LEU A 2 -4.27 -8.73 -20.74
C LEU A 2 -3.78 -8.11 -19.43
N LEU A 3 -4.31 -8.56 -18.30
CA LEU A 3 -3.85 -8.13 -16.97
C LEU A 3 -2.42 -8.67 -16.78
N THR A 4 -1.46 -7.78 -16.55
CA THR A 4 -0.12 -8.19 -16.13
C THR A 4 -0.17 -8.81 -14.74
N PRO A 5 0.53 -9.91 -14.48
CA PRO A 5 0.55 -10.53 -13.16
C PRO A 5 1.15 -9.58 -12.12
N THR A 6 0.55 -9.55 -10.92
CA THR A 6 1.07 -8.80 -9.78
C THR A 6 2.48 -9.26 -9.43
N LYS A 7 3.45 -8.33 -9.47
CA LYS A 7 4.82 -8.61 -9.01
C LYS A 7 4.84 -8.76 -7.48
N LYS A 8 5.63 -9.68 -6.94
CA LYS A 8 5.70 -9.95 -5.49
C LYS A 8 7.14 -10.03 -5.00
N TYR A 9 7.44 -9.33 -3.92
CA TYR A 9 8.72 -9.37 -3.19
C TYR A 9 8.43 -9.84 -1.77
N ILE A 10 9.06 -10.95 -1.37
CA ILE A 10 8.79 -11.63 -0.10
C ILE A 10 10.07 -11.62 0.71
N PHE A 11 9.99 -11.01 1.88
CA PHE A 11 11.06 -10.94 2.86
C PHE A 11 10.71 -11.85 4.04
N GLU A 12 11.64 -12.70 4.42
CA GLU A 12 11.56 -13.47 5.66
C GLU A 12 11.93 -12.58 6.85
N TYR A 13 11.47 -12.92 8.06
CA TYR A 13 11.71 -12.11 9.26
C TYR A 13 13.20 -11.91 9.57
N SER A 14 14.09 -12.81 9.14
CA SER A 14 15.53 -12.62 9.24
C SER A 14 16.06 -11.39 8.49
N ALA A 15 15.31 -10.90 7.50
CA ALA A 15 15.59 -9.70 6.72
C ALA A 15 14.76 -8.48 7.18
N ALA A 16 14.08 -8.54 8.33
CA ALA A 16 13.19 -7.48 8.79
C ALA A 16 13.87 -6.11 8.86
N CYS A 17 15.10 -6.02 9.40
CA CYS A 17 15.84 -4.75 9.45
C CYS A 17 16.01 -4.13 8.05
N HIS A 18 16.41 -4.94 7.08
CA HIS A 18 16.57 -4.49 5.70
C HIS A 18 15.23 -4.08 5.07
N TYR A 19 14.17 -4.85 5.28
CA TYR A 19 12.82 -4.50 4.83
C TYR A 19 12.36 -3.14 5.38
N TYR A 20 12.55 -2.91 6.69
CA TYR A 20 12.14 -1.66 7.32
C TYR A 20 13.02 -0.48 6.90
N ASP A 21 14.31 -0.70 6.63
CA ASP A 21 15.19 0.32 6.05
C ASP A 21 14.74 0.70 4.62
N LEU A 22 14.41 -0.28 3.78
CA LEU A 22 13.82 -0.04 2.45
C LEU A 22 12.49 0.69 2.56
N LEU A 23 11.58 0.25 3.44
CA LEU A 23 10.28 0.90 3.61
C LEU A 23 10.46 2.36 4.03
N LYS A 24 11.33 2.62 5.01
CA LYS A 24 11.62 3.98 5.47
C LYS A 24 12.14 4.85 4.33
N ASN A 25 13.14 4.36 3.59
CA ASN A 25 13.69 5.10 2.46
C ASN A 25 12.64 5.31 1.35
N PHE A 26 11.76 4.33 1.11
CA PHE A 26 10.66 4.47 0.16
C PHE A 26 9.72 5.60 0.58
N HIS A 27 9.41 5.70 1.87
CA HIS A 27 8.64 6.81 2.42
C HIS A 27 9.30 8.16 2.19
N GLU A 28 10.61 8.25 2.42
CA GLU A 28 11.36 9.49 2.24
C GLU A 28 11.43 9.96 0.78
N TYR A 29 11.47 9.04 -0.18
CA TYR A 29 11.67 9.38 -1.60
C TYR A 29 10.39 9.49 -2.42
N PHE A 30 9.38 8.67 -2.12
CA PHE A 30 8.26 8.47 -3.05
C PHE A 30 6.89 8.81 -2.47
N ILE A 31 6.74 9.01 -1.16
CA ILE A 31 5.44 9.34 -0.58
C ILE A 31 5.20 10.84 -0.75
N ASP A 32 4.04 11.17 -1.34
CA ASP A 32 3.58 12.55 -1.48
C ASP A 32 2.70 12.95 -0.29
N ASP A 33 1.63 12.17 -0.06
CA ASP A 33 0.63 12.50 0.95
C ASP A 33 0.07 11.21 1.58
N LEU A 34 -0.29 11.31 2.87
CA LEU A 34 -1.12 10.30 3.53
C LEU A 34 -2.57 10.67 3.25
N LEU A 35 -3.27 9.82 2.49
CA LEU A 35 -4.65 10.09 2.07
C LEU A 35 -5.64 9.71 3.16
N MET A 36 -5.42 8.56 3.78
CA MET A 36 -6.29 8.05 4.84
C MET A 36 -5.58 6.96 5.64
N SER A 37 -5.92 6.83 6.92
CA SER A 37 -5.45 5.75 7.78
C SER A 37 -6.53 5.24 8.72
N GLY A 38 -6.49 3.96 9.05
CA GLY A 38 -7.51 3.31 9.86
C GLY A 38 -6.99 2.03 10.52
N VAL A 39 -7.85 1.44 11.34
CA VAL A 39 -7.63 0.12 11.92
C VAL A 39 -8.79 -0.76 11.48
N GLY A 40 -8.46 -1.88 10.85
CA GLY A 40 -9.44 -2.87 10.39
C GLY A 40 -9.19 -4.24 11.02
N ILE A 41 -10.16 -5.12 10.85
CA ILE A 41 -10.06 -6.53 11.25
C ILE A 41 -9.55 -7.34 10.06
N CYS A 42 -8.64 -8.29 10.28
CA CYS A 42 -8.12 -9.16 9.24
C CYS A 42 -9.26 -9.82 8.41
N GLY A 43 -9.28 -9.53 7.11
CA GLY A 43 -10.31 -10.03 6.18
C GLY A 43 -11.46 -9.06 5.90
N GLU A 44 -11.49 -7.91 6.57
CA GLU A 44 -12.43 -6.81 6.31
C GLU A 44 -12.15 -6.12 4.96
N SER A 45 -13.19 -5.61 4.31
CA SER A 45 -13.07 -4.80 3.09
C SER A 45 -12.62 -3.38 3.43
N MET A 46 -11.89 -2.72 2.51
CA MET A 46 -11.52 -1.32 2.70
C MET A 46 -12.74 -0.41 2.86
N SER A 47 -13.86 -0.75 2.23
CA SER A 47 -15.09 0.03 2.34
C SER A 47 -15.73 -0.02 3.73
N ASP A 48 -15.41 -1.03 4.55
CA ASP A 48 -15.99 -1.23 5.88
C ASP A 48 -15.11 -0.64 7.00
N ILE A 49 -13.83 -0.39 6.73
CA ILE A 49 -12.89 0.22 7.68
C ILE A 49 -13.25 1.69 7.92
N PHE A 50 -13.31 2.09 9.19
CA PHE A 50 -13.40 3.50 9.56
C PHE A 50 -12.03 4.16 9.40
N PHE A 51 -11.92 5.03 8.39
CA PHE A 51 -10.71 5.79 8.10
C PHE A 51 -10.79 7.20 8.66
N ASP A 52 -9.68 7.65 9.24
CA ASP A 52 -9.37 9.07 9.36
C ASP A 52 -8.86 9.55 7.99
N GLU A 53 -9.61 10.46 7.38
CA GLU A 53 -9.43 10.93 6.00
C GLU A 53 -8.69 12.27 5.98
N ASN A 54 -7.77 12.46 5.03
CA ASN A 54 -7.08 13.74 4.89
C ASN A 54 -8.05 14.81 4.35
N ASP A 55 -8.28 15.85 5.16
CA ASP A 55 -9.20 16.97 4.90
C ASP A 55 -8.85 17.81 3.66
N LYS A 56 -7.65 17.64 3.09
CA LYS A 56 -7.25 18.26 1.81
C LYS A 56 -8.11 17.78 0.64
N TYR A 57 -8.68 16.59 0.74
CA TYR A 57 -9.48 15.95 -0.31
C TYR A 57 -10.92 15.73 0.16
N ASP A 58 -11.86 15.77 -0.78
CA ASP A 58 -13.27 15.52 -0.44
C ASP A 58 -13.59 14.03 -0.28
N SER A 59 -14.77 13.74 0.26
CA SER A 59 -15.24 12.37 0.48
C SER A 59 -15.45 11.60 -0.82
N ILE A 60 -15.67 12.28 -1.95
CA ILE A 60 -15.81 11.64 -3.26
C ILE A 60 -14.46 11.07 -3.69
N PHE A 61 -13.38 11.83 -3.53
CA PHE A 61 -12.01 11.39 -3.79
C PHE A 61 -11.66 10.16 -2.96
N HIS A 62 -11.86 10.20 -1.64
CA HIS A 62 -11.54 9.07 -0.75
C HIS A 62 -12.33 7.81 -1.11
N ASN A 63 -13.62 7.95 -1.43
CA ASN A 63 -14.45 6.83 -1.86
C ASN A 63 -13.99 6.23 -3.21
N ILE A 64 -13.51 7.04 -4.15
CA ILE A 64 -12.92 6.55 -5.40
C ILE A 64 -11.69 5.69 -5.10
N ILE A 65 -10.82 6.15 -4.20
CA ILE A 65 -9.63 5.39 -3.81
C ILE A 65 -10.01 4.07 -3.13
N LYS A 66 -10.92 4.09 -2.13
CA LYS A 66 -11.39 2.88 -1.44
C LYS A 66 -11.92 1.84 -2.43
N LYS A 67 -12.80 2.24 -3.35
CA LYS A 67 -13.31 1.35 -4.40
C LYS A 67 -12.23 0.88 -5.36
N GLY A 68 -11.33 1.78 -5.75
CA GLY A 68 -10.21 1.42 -6.62
C GLY A 68 -9.29 0.36 -5.99
N VAL A 69 -9.12 0.40 -4.67
CA VAL A 69 -8.34 -0.61 -3.92
C VAL A 69 -9.14 -1.92 -3.77
N ASP A 70 -10.44 -1.86 -3.41
CA ASP A 70 -11.28 -3.06 -3.24
C ASP A 70 -11.47 -3.86 -4.55
N TYR A 71 -11.62 -3.15 -5.68
CA TYR A 71 -11.92 -3.77 -6.99
C TYR A 71 -10.73 -3.79 -7.95
N GLY A 72 -9.66 -3.08 -7.63
CA GLY A 72 -8.48 -2.97 -8.48
C GLY A 72 -7.56 -4.18 -8.37
N TYR A 73 -6.76 -4.40 -9.42
CA TYR A 73 -5.71 -5.40 -9.42
C TYR A 73 -4.39 -4.74 -8.99
N PRO A 74 -3.72 -5.25 -7.95
CA PRO A 74 -2.41 -4.73 -7.57
C PRO A 74 -1.37 -4.93 -8.66
N SER A 75 -0.57 -3.91 -8.90
CA SER A 75 0.57 -3.97 -9.82
C SER A 75 1.77 -4.65 -9.16
N ALA A 76 2.01 -4.39 -7.88
CA ALA A 76 3.09 -4.98 -7.11
C ALA A 76 2.74 -5.14 -5.62
N LYS A 77 3.44 -6.05 -4.94
CA LYS A 77 3.37 -6.26 -3.49
C LYS A 77 4.76 -6.48 -2.90
N SER A 78 5.07 -5.81 -1.79
CA SER A 78 6.21 -6.12 -0.92
C SER A 78 5.69 -6.62 0.42
N GLN A 79 6.23 -7.71 0.94
CA GLN A 79 5.70 -8.40 2.12
C GLN A 79 6.81 -8.85 3.05
N LEU A 80 6.65 -8.60 4.35
CA LEU A 80 7.47 -9.18 5.41
C LEU A 80 6.69 -10.27 6.14
N TRP A 81 7.23 -11.48 6.18
CA TRP A 81 6.62 -12.64 6.82
C TRP A 81 7.41 -13.10 8.05
N LYS A 82 6.69 -13.43 9.11
CA LYS A 82 7.24 -14.00 10.35
C LYS A 82 6.48 -15.27 10.70
N GLU A 83 7.16 -16.41 10.69
CA GLU A 83 6.58 -17.71 11.10
C GLU A 83 5.28 -18.05 10.36
N ASN A 84 5.22 -17.77 9.05
CA ASN A 84 4.03 -17.90 8.16
C ASN A 84 2.87 -16.92 8.45
N ILE A 85 3.11 -15.88 9.25
CA ILE A 85 2.18 -14.79 9.47
C ILE A 85 2.72 -13.56 8.73
N LEU A 86 1.88 -12.92 7.93
CA LEU A 86 2.21 -11.65 7.29
C LEU A 86 2.31 -10.59 8.41
N GLU A 87 3.45 -9.91 8.51
CA GLU A 87 3.70 -8.87 9.52
C GLU A 87 3.46 -7.48 8.94
N SER A 88 3.98 -7.25 7.73
CA SER A 88 3.81 -5.98 7.01
C SER A 88 3.63 -6.25 5.52
N GLU A 89 2.80 -5.45 4.87
CA GLU A 89 2.58 -5.50 3.43
C GLU A 89 2.49 -4.08 2.86
N CYS A 90 3.15 -3.85 1.74
CA CYS A 90 2.91 -2.71 0.87
C CYS A 90 2.32 -3.21 -0.45
N VAL A 91 1.14 -2.72 -0.80
CA VAL A 91 0.41 -3.06 -2.03
C VAL A 91 0.34 -1.83 -2.92
N PHE A 92 0.79 -1.95 -4.16
CA PHE A 92 0.87 -0.84 -5.10
C PHE A 92 -0.20 -0.96 -6.18
N TYR A 93 -0.93 0.13 -6.39
CA TYR A 93 -2.00 0.23 -7.38
C TYR A 93 -1.68 1.34 -8.39
N ASP A 94 -1.80 1.03 -9.68
CA ASP A 94 -1.68 2.00 -10.78
C ASP A 94 -3.08 2.28 -11.35
N PHE A 95 -3.61 3.48 -11.08
CA PHE A 95 -4.90 3.93 -11.61
C PHE A 95 -4.75 4.71 -12.93
N GLY A 96 -3.55 4.71 -13.52
CA GLY A 96 -3.26 5.35 -14.79
C GLY A 96 -2.79 6.80 -14.63
N ARG A 97 -3.17 7.64 -15.61
CA ARG A 97 -2.72 9.03 -15.69
C ARG A 97 -3.85 9.97 -16.10
N GLY A 98 -3.84 11.19 -15.58
CA GLY A 98 -4.73 12.28 -15.95
C GLY A 98 -3.99 13.62 -15.81
N ASP A 99 -4.19 14.54 -16.76
CA ASP A 99 -3.53 15.86 -16.79
C ASP A 99 -2.00 15.83 -16.58
N GLY A 100 -1.35 14.76 -17.04
CA GLY A 100 0.09 14.55 -16.90
C GLY A 100 0.55 14.00 -15.56
N VAL A 101 -0.35 13.84 -14.59
CA VAL A 101 -0.10 13.25 -13.26
C VAL A 101 -0.32 11.73 -13.31
N LYS A 102 0.59 10.96 -12.70
CA LYS A 102 0.40 9.51 -12.48
C LYS A 102 -0.37 9.31 -11.19
N TYR A 103 -1.38 8.44 -11.23
CA TYR A 103 -2.17 8.09 -10.05
C TYR A 103 -1.72 6.72 -9.54
N ILE A 104 -0.62 6.73 -8.79
CA ILE A 104 -0.10 5.53 -8.14
C ILE A 104 -0.28 5.68 -6.64
N TYR A 105 -0.86 4.64 -6.03
CA TYR A 105 -1.16 4.60 -4.62
C TYR A 105 -0.49 3.40 -3.96
N MET A 106 -0.05 3.59 -2.74
CA MET A 106 0.45 2.52 -1.88
C MET A 106 -0.52 2.32 -0.73
N LEU A 107 -1.03 1.10 -0.60
CA LEU A 107 -1.68 0.62 0.62
C LEU A 107 -0.61 -0.05 1.48
N GLN A 108 -0.40 0.45 2.70
CA GLN A 108 0.46 -0.17 3.69
C GLN A 108 -0.37 -0.78 4.81
N ASN A 109 -0.16 -2.08 5.04
CA ASN A 109 -0.76 -2.83 6.13
C ASN A 109 0.32 -3.21 7.15
N THR A 110 0.02 -3.02 8.43
CA THR A 110 0.81 -3.54 9.55
C THR A 110 -0.08 -4.43 10.40
N MET A 111 0.21 -5.73 10.43
CA MET A 111 -0.64 -6.74 11.04
C MET A 111 -0.40 -6.87 12.55
N ASN A 112 -1.39 -7.39 13.28
CA ASN A 112 -1.39 -7.52 14.73
C ASN A 112 -1.14 -6.18 15.45
N TRP A 113 -1.74 -5.13 14.91
CA TRP A 113 -1.58 -3.77 15.42
C TRP A 113 -2.42 -3.58 16.68
N THR A 114 -1.77 -3.45 17.85
CA THR A 114 -2.39 -3.31 19.19
C THR A 114 -3.12 -4.57 19.70
N HIS A 115 -3.84 -5.30 18.84
CA HIS A 115 -4.51 -6.56 19.18
C HIS A 115 -4.24 -7.66 18.16
N SER A 116 -4.35 -8.93 18.60
CA SER A 116 -4.41 -10.06 17.68
C SER A 116 -5.64 -9.92 16.79
N PHE A 117 -5.48 -10.08 15.47
CA PHE A 117 -6.52 -9.96 14.43
C PHE A 117 -6.83 -8.54 13.91
N ASP A 118 -6.23 -7.51 14.48
CA ASP A 118 -6.35 -6.15 13.95
C ASP A 118 -5.14 -5.81 13.08
N PHE A 119 -5.33 -4.91 12.12
CA PHE A 119 -4.24 -4.34 11.34
C PHE A 119 -4.41 -2.84 11.18
N ASN A 120 -3.28 -2.12 11.18
CA ASN A 120 -3.25 -0.74 10.73
C ASN A 120 -3.18 -0.72 9.20
N CYS A 121 -4.01 0.12 8.60
CA CYS A 121 -4.17 0.26 7.17
C CYS A 121 -3.98 1.73 6.81
N SER A 122 -3.00 2.05 5.97
CA SER A 122 -2.72 3.42 5.54
C SER A 122 -2.59 3.50 4.02
N VAL A 123 -3.24 4.48 3.40
CA VAL A 123 -3.20 4.69 1.96
C VAL A 123 -2.46 5.99 1.65
N PHE A 124 -1.46 5.90 0.78
CA PHE A 124 -0.58 7.00 0.40
C PHE A 124 -0.67 7.27 -1.10
N SER A 125 -0.61 8.54 -1.49
CA SER A 125 -0.27 8.92 -2.86
C SER A 125 1.25 8.92 -3.05
N LEU A 126 1.70 8.52 -4.24
CA LEU A 126 3.11 8.51 -4.58
C LEU A 126 3.49 9.66 -5.53
N ILE A 127 4.60 10.32 -5.25
CA ILE A 127 5.22 11.31 -6.13
C ILE A 127 6.28 10.63 -6.99
N GLU A 128 6.06 10.64 -8.31
CA GLU A 128 6.99 10.23 -9.38
C GLU A 128 7.09 8.76 -9.81
N PRO A 129 7.09 7.72 -8.96
CA PRO A 129 7.45 6.40 -9.46
C PRO A 129 6.37 5.91 -10.43
N ASP A 130 6.79 5.18 -11.45
CA ASP A 130 5.91 4.19 -12.06
C ASP A 130 6.19 2.80 -11.49
N ILE A 131 5.40 1.83 -11.93
CA ILE A 131 5.53 0.44 -11.52
C ILE A 131 6.91 -0.15 -11.83
N ASP A 132 7.64 0.35 -12.84
CA ASP A 132 8.98 -0.13 -13.14
C ASP A 132 10.02 0.38 -12.13
N ILE A 133 9.89 1.63 -11.68
CA ILE A 133 10.71 2.16 -10.57
C ILE A 133 10.42 1.40 -9.27
N ILE A 134 9.15 1.15 -8.95
CA ILE A 134 8.76 0.37 -7.76
C ILE A 134 9.34 -1.05 -7.84
N ASP A 135 9.27 -1.69 -9.01
CA ASP A 135 9.82 -3.03 -9.23
C ASP A 135 11.34 -3.07 -9.01
N ASN A 136 12.07 -2.12 -9.58
CA ASN A 136 13.52 -2.06 -9.39
C ASN A 136 13.90 -1.77 -7.93
N TYR A 137 13.13 -0.92 -7.24
CA TYR A 137 13.40 -0.56 -5.86
C TYR A 137 13.30 -1.76 -4.92
N TRP A 138 12.20 -2.51 -4.97
CA TRP A 138 11.93 -3.61 -4.04
C TRP A 138 12.65 -4.93 -4.39
N ARG A 139 13.28 -5.02 -5.56
CA ARG A 139 14.19 -6.13 -5.92
C ARG A 139 15.60 -5.99 -5.34
N SER A 140 15.96 -4.79 -4.91
CA SER A 140 17.31 -4.43 -4.43
C SER A 140 17.57 -5.02 -3.06
#